data_AF-A0A847FI53-F1
#
_entry.id   AF-A0A847FI53-F1
#
_cell.length_a   1.000
_cell.length_b   1.000
_cell.length_c   1.000
_cell.angle_alpha   90.00
_cell.angle_beta   90.00
_cell.angle_gamma   90.00
#
_symmetry.space_group_name_H-M   'P 1'
#
loop_
_entity.id
_entity.type
_entity.pdbx_description
1 polymer ?
#
loop_
_entity_poly.entity_id
_entity_poly.type
_entity_poly.pdbx_seq_one_letter_code
_entity_poly.pdbx_strand_id
1 'polypeptide(L)' 'MFKKVKSYPKGRKCRFPACGKILSIYNQGEYCHVHQGYIDNAAFKKTGKIKSGRK' A
#
# COMPACT_ATOMS: atom_id res chain seq x y z
N MET A 1 -2.03 15.48 -19.63
CA MET A 1 -3.09 14.92 -18.75
C MET A 1 -2.58 14.89 -17.31
N PHE A 2 -3.03 15.81 -16.45
CA PHE A 2 -2.71 15.75 -15.03
C PHE A 2 -3.51 14.60 -14.41
N LYS A 3 -2.83 13.51 -14.05
CA LYS A 3 -3.42 12.45 -13.22
C LYS A 3 -3.88 13.12 -11.92
N LYS A 4 -5.20 13.28 -11.72
CA LYS A 4 -5.77 13.71 -10.43
C LYS A 4 -5.22 12.78 -9.37
N VAL A 5 -4.26 13.28 -8.58
CA VAL A 5 -3.70 12.53 -7.45
C VAL A 5 -4.85 12.39 -6.47
N LYS A 6 -5.46 11.20 -6.40
CA LYS A 6 -6.52 10.91 -5.42
C LYS A 6 -5.92 11.11 -4.03
N SER A 7 -6.30 12.21 -3.40
CA SER A 7 -5.99 12.48 -2.00
C SER A 7 -7.01 11.74 -1.15
N TYR A 8 -6.52 10.92 -0.24
CA TYR A 8 -7.38 10.15 0.67
C TYR A 8 -7.62 10.94 1.97
N PRO A 9 -8.69 10.63 2.72
CA PRO A 9 -8.96 11.29 3.99
C PRO A 9 -7.75 11.20 4.94
N LYS A 10 -7.43 12.33 5.58
CA LYS A 10 -6.41 12.42 6.64
C LYS A 10 -6.79 11.51 7.80
N GLY A 11 -5.79 10.95 8.49
CA GLY A 11 -6.00 10.18 9.72
C GLY A 11 -6.37 8.70 9.53
N ARG A 12 -6.34 8.18 8.29
CA ARG A 12 -6.49 6.74 8.07
C ARG A 12 -5.39 5.97 8.79
N LYS A 13 -5.74 4.90 9.49
CA LYS A 13 -4.79 4.02 10.16
C LYS A 13 -4.43 2.86 9.23
N CYS A 14 -3.18 2.42 9.32
CA CYS A 14 -2.75 1.18 8.69
C CYS A 14 -3.65 0.03 9.17
N ARG A 15 -4.18 -0.75 8.22
CA ARG A 15 -5.06 -1.89 8.52
C ARG A 15 -4.33 -3.09 9.14
N PHE A 16 -2.99 -3.07 9.17
CA PHE A 16 -2.21 -4.16 9.76
C PHE A 16 -2.46 -4.24 11.27
N PRO A 17 -2.74 -5.45 11.82
CA PRO A 17 -3.02 -5.61 13.24
C PRO A 17 -1.85 -5.10 14.09
N ALA A 18 -2.17 -4.38 15.17
CA ALA A 18 -1.19 -3.76 16.08
C ALA A 18 -0.25 -2.69 15.46
N CYS A 19 -0.43 -2.26 14.21
CA CYS A 19 0.43 -1.22 13.63
C CYS A 19 0.09 0.19 14.14
N GLY A 20 -1.19 0.57 14.12
CA GLY A 20 -1.67 1.89 14.58
C GLY A 20 -1.15 3.11 13.79
N LYS A 21 -0.28 2.92 12.80
CA LYS A 21 0.40 4.01 12.07
C LYS A 21 -0.58 4.78 11.19
N ILE A 22 -0.52 6.12 11.26
CA ILE A 22 -1.33 7.00 10.41
C ILE A 22 -0.75 7.02 8.99
N LEU A 23 -1.61 6.80 8.01
CA LEU A 23 -1.30 6.83 6.59
C LEU A 23 -1.30 8.27 6.09
N SER A 24 -0.32 8.59 5.26
CA SER A 24 -0.29 9.86 4.55
C SER A 24 -1.50 9.99 3.62
N ILE A 25 -1.93 11.23 3.34
CA ILE A 25 -3.00 11.53 2.39
C ILE A 25 -2.68 11.06 0.96
N TYR A 26 -1.38 10.95 0.66
CA TYR A 26 -0.88 10.47 -0.62
C TYR A 26 -0.73 8.94 -0.66
N ASN A 27 -0.88 8.24 0.47
CA ASN A 27 -0.82 6.79 0.51
C ASN A 27 -2.07 6.23 -0.17
N GLN A 28 -1.95 5.56 -1.31
CA GLN A 28 -3.13 5.02 -2.00
C GLN A 28 -3.57 3.67 -1.43
N GLY A 29 -2.70 3.01 -0.65
CA GLY A 29 -2.97 1.74 -0.01
C GLY A 29 -3.73 1.84 1.33
N GLU A 30 -4.12 0.66 1.82
CA GLU A 30 -4.68 0.45 3.17
C GLU A 30 -3.58 0.19 4.22
N TYR A 31 -2.36 -0.05 3.77
CA TYR A 31 -1.21 -0.38 4.59
C TYR A 31 -0.17 0.74 4.55
N CYS A 32 0.64 0.84 5.60
CA CYS A 32 1.80 1.73 5.59
C CYS A 32 2.90 1.14 4.71
N HIS A 33 3.91 1.94 4.31
CA HIS A 33 5.00 1.47 3.45
C HIS A 33 5.69 0.19 3.95
N VAL A 34 5.78 0.00 5.28
CA VAL A 34 6.33 -1.21 5.90
C VAL A 34 5.44 -2.41 5.55
N HIS A 35 4.15 -2.35 5.90
CA HIS A 35 3.22 -3.45 5.72
C HIS A 35 2.72 -3.64 4.28
N GLN A 36 2.81 -2.60 3.45
CA GLN A 36 2.51 -2.68 2.03
C GLN A 36 3.43 -3.71 1.35
N GLY A 37 4.72 -3.75 1.73
CA GLY A 37 5.66 -4.76 1.24
C GLY A 37 5.30 -6.19 1.65
N TYR A 38 4.81 -6.41 2.88
CA TYR A 38 4.37 -7.74 3.31
C TYR A 38 3.15 -8.23 2.53
N ILE A 39 2.19 -7.34 2.28
CA ILE A 39 1.00 -7.69 1.50
C ILE A 39 1.33 -7.89 0.03
N ASP A 40 2.22 -7.08 -0.55
CA ASP A 40 2.66 -7.27 -1.93
C ASP A 40 3.35 -8.64 -2.12
N ASN A 41 4.24 -9.00 -1.19
CA ASN A 41 4.87 -10.34 -1.17
C ASN A 41 3.88 -11.49 -0.89
N ALA A 42 2.89 -11.27 -0.02
CA ALA A 42 1.85 -12.27 0.27
C ALA A 42 0.87 -12.45 -0.91
N ALA A 43 0.51 -11.36 -1.59
CA ALA A 43 -0.32 -11.38 -2.80
C ALA A 43 0.44 -12.01 -3.99
N PHE A 44 1.75 -11.78 -4.07
CA PHE A 44 2.65 -12.44 -5.02
C PHE A 44 2.64 -13.96 -4.84
N LYS A 45 2.76 -14.46 -3.59
CA LYS A 45 2.65 -15.90 -3.30
C LYS A 45 1.31 -16.51 -3.71
N LYS A 46 0.21 -15.75 -3.66
CA LYS A 46 -1.13 -16.25 -3.94
C LYS A 46 -1.49 -16.28 -5.43
N THR A 47 -0.75 -15.55 -6.28
CA THR A 47 -1.07 -15.40 -7.70
C THR A 47 -0.03 -15.96 -8.66
N GLY A 48 1.14 -16.39 -8.16
CA GLY A 48 2.16 -17.10 -8.96
C GLY A 48 2.69 -16.31 -10.16
N LYS A 49 2.40 -15.00 -10.27
CA LYS A 49 2.87 -14.16 -11.37
C LYS A 49 3.98 -13.25 -10.88
N ILE A 50 5.18 -13.66 -11.23
CA ILE A 50 6.40 -12.86 -11.22
C ILE A 50 6.12 -11.59 -12.06
N LYS A 51 5.75 -10.47 -11.44
CA LYS A 51 5.97 -9.17 -12.10
C LYS A 51 7.46 -8.86 -11.97
N SER A 52 8.24 -9.55 -12.80
CA SER A 52 9.56 -9.06 -13.18
C SER A 52 9.38 -7.71 -13.86
N GLY A 53 9.89 -6.66 -13.23
CA GLY A 53 9.93 -5.30 -13.76
C GLY A 53 9.82 -4.28 -12.63
N ARG A 54 10.79 -3.38 -12.41
CA ARG A 54 11.86 -2.92 -13.29
C ARG A 54 12.79 -2.02 -12.47
N LYS A 55 14.09 -2.09 -12.77
CA LYS A 55 15.13 -1.12 -12.38
C LYS A 55 15.05 0.10 -13.30
#